data_AF-A0A920NBS4-F1
#
_entry.id   AF-A0A920NBS4-F1
#
_cell.length_a   1.000
_cell.length_b   1.000
_cell.length_c   1.000
_cell.angle_alpha   90.00
_cell.angle_beta   90.00
_cell.angle_gamma   90.00
#
_symmetry.space_group_name_H-M   'P 1'
#
loop_
_entity.id
_entity.type
_entity.pdbx_description
1 polymer ?
#
loop_
_entity_poly.entity_id
_entity_poly.type
_entity_poly.pdbx_seq_one_letter_code
_entity_poly.pdbx_strand_id
1 'polypeptide(L)'
;MGRLNNREINSLLSEPIISFITTLNVDGSPHTSPVWHSLEKEKLIIATQPQTIKVKNIYNDPRVSLVAAADRIPQPWVQFNGKAIVTESEDIDRMVTDLSYRYLGPEDAPEYLNAILGKVEFVLIEIEPVNILGFDGIE
;
A
#
# COMPACT_ATOMS: atom_id res chain seq x y z
N MET A 1 -6.72 25.10 6.46
CA MET A 1 -6.10 23.78 6.23
C MET A 1 -6.45 23.33 4.83
N GLY A 2 -5.48 23.37 3.94
CA GLY A 2 -5.66 22.98 2.55
C GLY A 2 -5.98 21.48 2.42
N ARG A 3 -6.82 21.13 1.44
CA ARG A 3 -7.27 19.76 1.20
C ARG A 3 -6.98 19.40 -0.24
N LEU A 4 -6.43 18.21 -0.43
CA LEU A 4 -6.25 17.66 -1.77
C LEU A 4 -7.61 17.26 -2.35
N ASN A 5 -7.82 17.55 -3.63
CA ASN A 5 -8.92 16.98 -4.41
C ASN A 5 -8.58 15.57 -4.92
N ASN A 6 -9.54 14.86 -5.50
CA ASN A 6 -9.35 13.47 -5.97
C ASN A 6 -8.21 13.31 -6.99
N ARG A 7 -8.01 14.30 -7.88
CA ARG A 7 -6.93 14.27 -8.86
C ARG A 7 -5.57 14.37 -8.18
N GLU A 8 -5.45 15.26 -7.19
CA GLU A 8 -4.22 15.44 -6.42
C GLU A 8 -3.92 14.24 -5.51
N ILE A 9 -4.96 13.66 -4.90
CA ILE A 9 -4.85 12.40 -4.14
C ILE A 9 -4.29 11.28 -5.03
N ASN A 10 -4.90 11.07 -6.21
CA ASN A 10 -4.45 10.03 -7.13
C ASN A 10 -3.04 10.29 -7.64
N SER A 11 -2.70 11.56 -7.90
CA SER A 11 -1.34 11.96 -8.29
C SER A 11 -0.34 11.60 -7.20
N LEU A 12 -0.62 11.94 -5.94
CA LEU A 12 0.27 11.63 -4.82
C LEU A 12 0.41 10.13 -4.61
N LEU A 13 -0.71 9.39 -4.65
CA LEU A 13 -0.73 7.94 -4.53
C LEU A 13 -0.07 7.22 -5.72
N SER A 14 0.24 7.91 -6.81
CA SER A 14 0.97 7.36 -7.97
C SER A 14 2.50 7.52 -7.83
N GLU A 15 2.97 8.35 -6.91
CA GLU A 15 4.40 8.47 -6.59
C GLU A 15 4.89 7.25 -5.80
N PRO A 16 6.19 6.86 -5.87
CA PRO A 16 6.75 5.73 -5.13
C PRO A 16 6.99 6.08 -3.64
N ILE A 17 5.93 6.51 -2.96
CA ILE A 17 5.94 6.87 -1.53
C ILE A 17 5.79 5.60 -0.70
N ILE A 18 6.69 5.39 0.28
CA ILE A 18 6.51 4.33 1.26
C ILE A 18 5.26 4.64 2.11
N SER A 19 4.28 3.75 2.02
CA SER A 19 3.05 3.84 2.79
C SER A 19 3.15 3.05 4.08
N PHE A 20 2.40 3.46 5.10
CA PHE A 20 2.32 2.77 6.39
C PHE A 20 0.93 2.21 6.58
N ILE A 21 0.79 0.89 6.55
CA ILE A 21 -0.48 0.21 6.83
C ILE A 21 -0.56 -0.17 8.29
N THR A 22 -1.67 0.20 8.92
CA THR A 22 -2.06 -0.19 10.27
C THR A 22 -3.20 -1.20 10.19
N THR A 23 -3.00 -2.33 10.86
CA THR A 23 -3.95 -3.43 11.03
C THR A 23 -4.19 -3.66 12.52
N LEU A 24 -5.20 -4.44 12.90
CA LEU A 24 -5.50 -4.72 14.30
C LEU A 24 -5.07 -6.14 14.68
N ASN A 25 -4.32 -6.25 15.78
CA ASN A 25 -4.05 -7.54 16.41
C ASN A 25 -5.34 -8.12 17.02
N VAL A 26 -5.30 -9.41 17.39
CA VAL A 26 -6.45 -10.11 17.99
C VAL A 26 -6.96 -9.44 19.28
N ASP A 27 -6.08 -8.80 20.04
CA ASP A 27 -6.43 -8.05 21.26
C ASP A 27 -6.92 -6.61 20.98
N GLY A 28 -7.02 -6.22 19.69
CA GLY A 28 -7.41 -4.89 19.24
C GLY A 28 -6.28 -3.85 19.22
N SER A 29 -5.07 -4.20 19.65
CA SER A 29 -3.92 -3.29 19.58
C SER A 29 -3.50 -3.05 18.12
N PRO A 30 -3.05 -1.83 17.76
CA PRO A 30 -2.63 -1.53 16.39
C PRO A 30 -1.26 -2.17 16.08
N HIS A 31 -1.14 -2.70 14.86
CA HIS A 31 0.13 -3.14 14.28
C HIS A 31 0.37 -2.39 12.96
N THR A 32 1.38 -1.54 12.94
CA THR A 32 1.76 -0.72 11.77
C THR A 32 3.05 -1.25 11.13
N SER A 33 3.11 -1.29 9.80
CA SER A 33 4.38 -1.52 9.10
C SER A 33 4.43 -0.79 7.76
N PRO A 34 5.65 -0.54 7.22
CA PRO A 34 5.82 0.01 5.88
C PRO A 34 5.38 -0.99 4.81
N VAL A 35 4.89 -0.48 3.67
CA VAL A 35 4.49 -1.22 2.47
C VAL A 35 4.73 -0.37 1.21
N TRP A 36 4.93 -1.06 0.09
CA TRP A 36 4.73 -0.47 -1.24
C TRP A 36 3.26 -0.68 -1.63
N HIS A 37 2.69 0.32 -2.30
CA HIS A 37 1.32 0.24 -2.82
C HIS A 37 1.26 0.53 -4.32
N SER A 38 0.25 -0.07 -4.95
CA SER A 38 -0.29 0.33 -6.24
C SER A 38 -1.69 0.93 -6.04
N LEU A 39 -2.13 1.77 -6.99
CA LEU A 39 -3.49 2.32 -7.03
C LEU A 39 -4.18 1.79 -8.29
N GLU A 40 -5.21 0.97 -8.12
CA GLU A 40 -5.96 0.35 -9.22
C GLU A 40 -7.45 0.58 -9.05
N LYS A 41 -8.10 1.27 -10.01
CA LYS A 41 -9.56 1.52 -9.99
C LYS A 41 -10.06 2.02 -8.63
N GLU A 42 -9.31 2.93 -8.01
CA GLU A 42 -9.56 3.52 -6.67
C GLU A 42 -9.33 2.59 -5.46
N LYS A 43 -8.77 1.40 -5.66
CA LYS A 43 -8.30 0.52 -4.58
C LYS A 43 -6.80 0.61 -4.40
N LEU A 44 -6.33 0.48 -3.16
CA LEU A 44 -4.92 0.28 -2.90
C LEU A 44 -4.60 -1.21 -2.89
N ILE A 45 -3.55 -1.59 -3.62
CA ILE A 45 -3.08 -2.96 -3.72
C ILE A 45 -1.68 -3.06 -3.14
N ILE A 46 -1.45 -4.07 -2.30
CA ILE A 46 -0.15 -4.36 -1.71
C ILE A 46 0.15 -5.84 -1.96
N ALA A 47 1.30 -6.14 -2.55
CA ALA A 47 1.81 -7.51 -2.62
C ALA A 47 2.65 -7.81 -1.37
N THR A 48 2.38 -8.92 -0.70
CA THR A 48 3.12 -9.32 0.50
C THR A 48 3.12 -10.83 0.67
N GLN A 49 3.97 -11.35 1.56
CA GLN A 49 3.99 -12.79 1.82
C GLN A 49 2.82 -13.20 2.75
N PRO A 50 2.22 -14.38 2.55
CA PRO A 50 1.01 -14.82 3.27
C PRO A 50 1.20 -14.95 4.80
N GLN A 51 2.41 -15.19 5.27
CA GLN A 51 2.75 -15.39 6.68
C GLN A 51 2.93 -14.07 7.48
N THR A 52 2.77 -12.91 6.84
CA THR A 52 2.97 -11.63 7.52
C THR A 52 1.88 -11.35 8.56
N ILE A 53 2.24 -10.60 9.63
CA ILE A 53 1.30 -10.24 10.71
C ILE A 53 0.07 -9.49 10.15
N LYS A 54 0.26 -8.61 9.16
CA LYS A 54 -0.85 -7.89 8.53
C LYS A 54 -1.84 -8.80 7.83
N VAL A 55 -1.37 -9.86 7.15
CA VAL A 55 -2.26 -10.83 6.49
C VAL A 55 -3.07 -11.58 7.55
N LYS A 56 -2.41 -12.08 8.59
CA LYS A 56 -3.09 -12.71 9.73
C LYS A 56 -4.11 -11.78 10.39
N ASN A 57 -3.76 -10.51 10.59
CA ASN A 57 -4.64 -9.52 11.18
C ASN A 57 -5.85 -9.25 10.29
N ILE A 58 -5.67 -9.08 8.98
CA ILE A 58 -6.76 -8.82 8.02
C ILE A 58 -7.75 -9.99 7.95
N TYR A 59 -7.28 -11.23 8.04
CA TYR A 59 -8.18 -12.39 8.12
C TYR A 59 -9.08 -12.38 9.37
N ASN A 60 -8.60 -11.80 10.48
CA ASN A 60 -9.39 -11.70 11.72
C ASN A 60 -10.26 -10.44 11.77
N ASP A 61 -9.73 -9.31 11.30
CA ASP A 61 -10.42 -8.03 11.25
C ASP A 61 -10.01 -7.26 9.98
N PRO A 62 -10.94 -7.03 9.04
CA PRO A 62 -10.60 -6.41 7.76
C PRO A 62 -10.36 -4.91 7.87
N ARG A 63 -10.58 -4.27 9.03
CA ARG A 63 -10.41 -2.82 9.18
C ARG A 63 -8.93 -2.44 9.12
N VAL A 64 -8.60 -1.53 8.21
CA VAL A 64 -7.24 -1.02 8.03
C VAL A 64 -7.23 0.49 7.87
N SER A 65 -6.10 1.10 8.21
CA SER A 65 -5.75 2.47 7.85
C SER A 65 -4.41 2.46 7.15
N LEU A 66 -4.27 3.16 6.04
CA LEU A 66 -3.00 3.34 5.34
C LEU A 66 -2.71 4.83 5.18
N VAL A 67 -1.48 5.24 5.46
CA VAL A 67 -1.02 6.62 5.20
C VAL A 67 0.13 6.60 4.21
N ALA A 68 0.00 7.37 3.13
CA ALA A 68 1.06 7.71 2.20
C ALA A 68 1.47 9.16 2.47
N ALA A 69 2.67 9.38 3.01
CA ALA A 69 3.18 10.70 3.33
C ALA A 69 4.41 11.00 2.48
N ALA A 70 4.37 12.05 1.68
CA ALA A 70 5.52 12.45 0.89
C ALA A 70 6.65 12.95 1.80
N ASP A 71 7.89 12.65 1.40
CA ASP A 71 9.09 13.11 2.09
C ASP A 71 9.63 14.40 1.42
N ARG A 72 8.84 15.47 1.48
CA ARG A 72 9.19 16.81 0.94
C ARG A 72 8.44 17.93 1.65
N ILE A 73 8.81 19.19 1.38
CA ILE A 73 8.15 20.39 1.93
C ILE A 73 7.47 21.20 0.80
N PRO A 74 6.20 21.64 0.96
CA PRO A 74 5.26 21.24 2.00
C PRO A 74 5.04 19.72 1.97
N GLN A 75 4.58 19.14 3.08
CA GLN A 75 4.51 17.69 3.28
C GLN A 75 3.09 17.15 3.06
N PRO A 76 2.65 16.93 1.80
CA PRO A 76 1.34 16.40 1.54
C PRO A 76 1.26 14.92 1.96
N TRP A 77 0.08 14.52 2.40
CA TRP A 77 -0.20 13.12 2.71
C TRP A 77 -1.63 12.75 2.39
N VAL A 78 -1.85 11.46 2.17
CA VAL A 78 -3.17 10.86 2.02
C VAL A 78 -3.34 9.76 3.05
N GLN A 79 -4.44 9.80 3.79
CA GLN A 79 -4.91 8.73 4.65
C GLN A 79 -6.08 8.00 3.98
N PHE A 80 -6.01 6.68 4.03
CA PHE A 80 -6.93 5.76 3.41
C PHE A 80 -7.47 4.81 4.50
N ASN A 81 -8.68 5.07 5.00
CA ASN A 81 -9.36 4.18 5.92
C ASN A 81 -10.28 3.27 5.13
N GLY A 82 -10.19 1.96 5.35
CA GLY A 82 -10.87 1.01 4.49
C GLY A 82 -11.08 -0.36 5.10
N LYS A 83 -11.62 -1.25 4.28
CA LYS A 83 -11.64 -2.68 4.55
C LYS A 83 -10.71 -3.39 3.58
N ALA A 84 -9.88 -4.28 4.10
CA ALA A 84 -8.97 -5.08 3.33
C ALA A 84 -9.50 -6.51 3.14
N ILE A 85 -9.21 -7.08 1.97
CA ILE A 85 -9.31 -8.51 1.72
C ILE A 85 -7.94 -9.03 1.28
N VAL A 86 -7.70 -10.31 1.52
CA VAL A 86 -6.50 -11.01 1.04
C VAL A 86 -6.92 -11.92 -0.10
N THR A 87 -6.27 -11.78 -1.25
CA THR A 87 -6.59 -12.53 -2.47
C THR A 87 -5.33 -13.16 -3.06
N GLU A 88 -5.53 -14.33 -3.67
CA GLU A 88 -4.58 -14.91 -4.61
C GLU A 88 -4.90 -14.38 -6.01
N SER A 89 -3.89 -14.21 -6.86
CA SER A 89 -4.06 -13.71 -8.22
C SER A 89 -3.10 -14.41 -9.17
N GLU A 90 -3.60 -14.81 -10.34
CA GLU A 90 -2.76 -15.34 -11.42
C GLU A 90 -1.80 -14.28 -11.99
N ASP A 91 -2.13 -12.99 -11.83
CA ASP A 91 -1.33 -11.86 -12.30
C ASP A 91 -0.27 -11.39 -11.28
N ILE A 92 -0.09 -12.10 -10.17
CA ILE A 92 0.69 -11.59 -9.04
C ILE A 92 2.15 -11.29 -9.39
N ASP A 93 2.79 -12.12 -10.22
CA ASP A 93 4.17 -11.90 -10.66
C ASP A 93 4.31 -10.62 -11.49
N ARG A 94 3.31 -10.33 -12.35
CA ARG A 94 3.25 -9.07 -13.10
C ARG A 94 3.10 -7.88 -12.16
N MET A 95 2.21 -7.98 -11.17
CA MET A 95 1.96 -6.89 -10.22
C MET A 95 3.18 -6.62 -9.32
N VAL A 96 3.86 -7.66 -8.84
CA VAL A 96 5.12 -7.55 -8.10
C VAL A 96 6.21 -6.93 -8.97
N THR A 97 6.27 -7.30 -10.25
CA THR A 97 7.18 -6.72 -11.24
C THR A 97 6.93 -5.23 -11.39
N ASP A 98 5.69 -4.82 -11.67
CA ASP A 98 5.31 -3.42 -11.86
C ASP A 98 5.61 -2.58 -10.60
N LEU A 99 5.30 -3.11 -9.41
CA LEU A 99 5.64 -2.48 -8.13
C LEU A 99 7.16 -2.34 -7.95
N SER A 100 7.94 -3.36 -8.27
CA SER A 100 9.39 -3.33 -8.11
C SER A 100 10.02 -2.28 -9.02
N TYR A 101 9.62 -2.21 -10.29
CA TYR A 101 10.08 -1.15 -11.20
C TYR A 101 9.67 0.25 -10.73
N ARG A 102 8.46 0.39 -10.16
CA ARG A 102 7.99 1.67 -9.63
C ARG A 102 8.84 2.17 -8.46
N TYR A 103 9.18 1.30 -7.51
CA TYR A 103 9.85 1.72 -6.27
C TYR A 103 11.37 1.65 -6.33
N LEU A 104 11.94 0.73 -7.10
CA LEU A 104 13.39 0.55 -7.23
C LEU A 104 13.96 1.18 -8.50
N GLY A 105 13.13 1.42 -9.52
CA GLY A 105 13.59 1.90 -10.83
C GLY A 105 14.24 0.80 -11.68
N PRO A 106 14.59 1.13 -12.94
CA PRO A 106 15.04 0.15 -13.93
C PRO A 106 16.42 -0.46 -13.65
N GLU A 107 17.24 0.20 -12.85
CA GLU A 107 18.60 -0.27 -12.51
C GLU A 107 18.56 -1.37 -11.45
N ASP A 108 17.76 -1.18 -10.39
CA ASP A 108 17.75 -2.07 -9.22
C ASP A 108 16.65 -3.14 -9.27
N ALA A 109 15.53 -2.86 -9.95
CA ALA A 109 14.40 -3.81 -10.03
C ALA A 109 14.76 -5.19 -10.62
N PRO A 110 15.59 -5.31 -11.70
CA PRO A 110 15.92 -6.61 -12.26
C PRO A 110 16.63 -7.54 -11.27
N GLU A 111 17.59 -7.03 -10.49
CA GLU A 111 18.31 -7.83 -9.49
C GLU A 111 17.35 -8.28 -8.38
N TYR A 112 16.53 -7.36 -7.87
CA TYR A 112 15.52 -7.66 -6.85
C TYR A 112 14.53 -8.72 -7.34
N LEU A 113 13.98 -8.58 -8.54
CA LEU A 113 13.01 -9.51 -9.11
C LEU A 113 13.61 -10.91 -9.34
N ASN A 114 14.86 -10.99 -9.80
CA ASN A 114 15.57 -12.26 -9.92
C ASN A 114 15.71 -13.00 -8.58
N ALA A 115 15.74 -12.28 -7.46
CA ALA A 115 15.81 -12.86 -6.13
C ALA A 115 14.46 -13.39 -5.61
N ILE A 116 13.33 -12.85 -6.08
CA ILE A 116 12.01 -13.13 -5.50
C ILE A 116 11.02 -13.87 -6.42
N LEU A 117 11.01 -13.60 -7.72
CA LEU A 117 10.00 -14.19 -8.62
C LEU A 117 10.19 -15.71 -8.73
N GLY A 118 9.08 -16.45 -8.58
CA GLY A 118 9.07 -17.91 -8.54
C GLY A 118 9.75 -18.54 -7.31
N LYS A 119 10.30 -17.74 -6.39
CA LYS A 119 11.02 -18.19 -5.18
C LYS A 119 10.30 -17.79 -3.90
N VAL A 120 9.52 -16.72 -3.95
CA VAL A 120 8.74 -16.18 -2.84
C VAL A 120 7.28 -16.22 -3.24
N GLU A 121 6.46 -16.75 -2.36
CA GLU A 121 5.00 -16.72 -2.50
C GLU A 121 4.47 -15.36 -2.07
N PHE A 122 3.55 -14.82 -2.86
CA PHE A 122 2.86 -13.58 -2.57
C PHE A 122 1.35 -13.80 -2.50
N VAL A 123 0.70 -12.92 -1.75
CA VAL A 123 -0.74 -12.65 -1.79
C VAL A 123 -0.93 -11.15 -1.96
N LEU A 124 -2.12 -10.76 -2.43
CA LEU A 124 -2.51 -9.37 -2.53
C LEU A 124 -3.35 -8.98 -1.32
N ILE A 125 -3.06 -7.82 -0.75
CA ILE A 125 -3.98 -7.10 0.13
C ILE A 125 -4.65 -6.03 -0.71
N GLU A 126 -5.96 -6.14 -0.90
CA GLU A 126 -6.76 -5.15 -1.60
C GLU A 126 -7.55 -4.33 -0.59
N ILE A 127 -7.35 -3.00 -0.58
CA ILE A 127 -8.02 -2.09 0.35
C ILE A 127 -9.10 -1.32 -0.39
N GLU A 128 -10.35 -1.55 0.01
CA GLU A 128 -11.50 -0.78 -0.44
C GLU A 128 -11.70 0.44 0.48
N PRO A 129 -11.72 1.67 -0.07
CA PRO A 129 -11.88 2.87 0.75
C PRO A 129 -13.26 2.94 1.38
N VAL A 130 -13.29 3.27 2.66
CA VAL A 130 -14.48 3.79 3.35
C VAL A 130 -14.41 5.31 3.42
N ASN A 131 -13.21 5.85 3.67
CA ASN A 131 -12.97 7.29 3.71
C ASN A 131 -11.53 7.60 3.30
N ILE A 132 -11.37 8.67 2.51
CA ILE A 132 -10.07 9.17 2.05
C ILE A 132 -9.92 10.62 2.52
N LEU A 133 -8.79 10.92 3.17
CA LEU A 133 -8.42 12.27 3.59
C LEU A 133 -7.12 12.65 2.90
N GLY A 134 -7.10 13.81 2.25
CA GLY A 134 -5.90 14.38 1.66
C GLY A 134 -5.56 15.73 2.27
N PHE A 135 -4.30 15.90 2.66
CA PHE A 135 -3.74 17.15 3.16
C PHE A 135 -2.62 17.61 2.23
N ASP A 136 -2.60 18.90 1.89
CA ASP A 136 -1.62 19.47 0.95
C ASP A 136 -0.32 19.93 1.61
N GLY A 137 -0.23 19.85 2.95
CA GLY A 137 0.94 20.28 3.69
C GLY A 137 0.94 21.76 4.06
N ILE A 138 -0.15 22.50 3.81
CA ILE A 138 -0.26 23.94 4.04
C ILE A 138 -1.49 24.24 4.94
N GLU A 139 -1.29 25.03 6.00
CA GLU A 139 -2.38 25.53 6.86
C GLU A 139 -3.23 26.61 6.21
#